data_AF-A0A7Y5Q9H5-F1
#
_entry.id   AF-A0A7Y5Q9H5-F1
#
_cell.length_a   1.000
_cell.length_b   1.000
_cell.length_c   1.000
_cell.angle_alpha   90.00
_cell.angle_beta   90.00
_cell.angle_gamma   90.00
#
_symmetry.space_group_name_H-M   'P 1'
#
loop_
_entity.id
_entity.type
_entity.pdbx_description
1 polymer ?
#
loop_
_entity_poly.entity_id
_entity_poly.type
_entity_poly.pdbx_seq_one_letter_code
_entity_poly.pdbx_strand_id
1 'polypeptide(L)' 'MRFEELFGNIRPVIGLLPLGPLPGSSRYGGSLPALRRQALADAEALVSGGCDALLVENANDDRGHEDRVGPA' A
#
# COMPACT_ATOMS: atom_id res chain seq x y z
N MET A 1 20.16 5.82 -1.87
CA MET A 1 19.78 6.32 -0.54
C MET A 1 20.07 5.25 0.49
N ARG A 2 20.73 5.62 1.57
CA ARG A 2 20.95 4.76 2.74
C ARG A 2 19.85 5.01 3.78
N PHE A 3 19.68 4.10 4.74
CA PHE A 3 18.63 4.22 5.76
C PHE A 3 18.82 5.48 6.62
N GLU A 4 20.06 5.77 6.99
CA GLU A 4 20.43 6.94 7.79
C GLU A 4 20.22 8.26 7.03
N GLU A 5 20.28 8.23 5.68
CA GLU A 5 19.97 9.39 4.84
C GLU A 5 18.46 9.69 4.81
N LEU A 6 17.60 8.68 5.00
CA LEU A 6 16.15 8.81 5.01
C LEU A 6 15.58 9.15 6.40
N PHE A 7 16.09 8.46 7.43
CA PHE A 7 15.50 8.48 8.79
C PHE A 7 16.43 9.13 9.83
N GLY A 8 17.67 9.46 9.48
CA GLY A 8 18.66 9.92 10.45
C GLY A 8 18.95 8.85 11.51
N ASN A 9 19.01 9.26 12.77
CA ASN A 9 19.31 8.39 13.91
C ASN A 9 18.05 7.95 14.70
N ILE A 10 16.86 8.06 14.10
CA ILE A 10 15.62 7.61 14.75
C ILE A 10 15.42 6.11 14.56
N ARG A 11 14.50 5.54 15.35
CA ARG A 11 13.92 4.21 15.09
C ARG A 11 12.54 4.44 14.48
N PRO A 12 12.39 4.41 13.14
CA PRO A 12 11.17 4.84 12.50
C PRO A 12 10.04 3.83 12.72
N VAL A 13 8.83 4.35 12.92
CA VAL A 13 7.59 3.59 12.88
C VAL A 13 7.08 3.58 11.44
N ILE A 14 7.00 2.39 10.84
CA ILE A 14 6.52 2.22 9.47
C ILE A 14 5.10 1.68 9.51
N GLY A 15 4.14 2.48 9.04
CA GLY A 15 2.75 2.10 8.93
C GLY A 15 2.51 1.22 7.69
N LEU A 16 1.86 0.07 7.87
CA LEU A 16 1.43 -0.77 6.76
C LEU A 16 0.14 -0.20 6.15
N LEU A 17 0.18 0.13 4.86
CA LEU A 17 -0.94 0.61 4.07
C LEU A 17 -1.36 -0.46 3.05
N PRO A 18 -2.29 -1.37 3.42
CA PRO A 18 -2.81 -2.35 2.47
C PRO A 18 -3.81 -1.67 1.53
N LEU A 19 -3.54 -1.71 0.22
CA LEU A 19 -4.47 -1.22 -0.78
C LEU A 19 -5.66 -2.17 -0.92
N GLY A 20 -6.82 -1.60 -1.26
CA GLY A 20 -7.95 -2.39 -1.75
C GLY A 20 -7.62 -3.08 -3.09
N PRO A 21 -8.53 -3.94 -3.60
CA PRO A 21 -8.32 -4.63 -4.87
C PRO A 21 -8.08 -3.64 -6.00
N LEU A 22 -6.97 -3.78 -6.73
CA LEU A 22 -6.59 -2.92 -7.84
C LEU A 22 -7.19 -3.38 -9.17
N PRO A 23 -7.22 -2.53 -10.22
CA PRO A 23 -7.59 -2.95 -11.56
C PRO A 23 -6.82 -4.22 -12.00
N GLY A 24 -7.54 -5.25 -12.40
CA GLY A 24 -6.98 -6.57 -12.75
C GLY A 24 -7.19 -7.65 -11.68
N SER A 25 -7.48 -7.26 -10.44
CA SER A 25 -8.01 -8.16 -9.41
C SER A 25 -9.46 -8.53 -9.72
N SER A 26 -9.87 -9.77 -9.47
CA SER A 26 -11.27 -10.18 -9.68
C SER A 26 -12.23 -9.49 -8.71
N ARG A 27 -11.69 -8.99 -7.58
CA ARG A 27 -12.40 -8.21 -6.57
C ARG A 27 -12.40 -6.70 -6.84
N TYR A 28 -11.88 -6.24 -7.98
CA TYR A 28 -11.85 -4.80 -8.27
C TYR A 28 -13.25 -4.20 -8.37
N GLY A 29 -13.57 -3.26 -7.48
CA GLY A 29 -14.88 -2.58 -7.42
C GLY A 29 -15.15 -1.54 -8.51
N GLY A 30 -14.31 -1.47 -9.56
CA GLY A 30 -14.56 -0.64 -10.74
C GLY A 30 -14.19 0.85 -10.64
N SER A 31 -13.66 1.32 -9.51
CA SER A 31 -13.33 2.75 -9.33
C SER A 31 -11.98 3.00 -8.65
N LEU A 32 -10.95 3.25 -9.47
CA LEU A 32 -9.62 3.65 -9.02
C LEU A 32 -9.64 4.98 -8.24
N PRO A 33 -10.45 6.00 -8.61
CA PRO A 33 -10.60 7.19 -7.78
C PRO A 33 -11.15 6.92 -6.38
N ALA A 34 -12.08 5.96 -6.23
CA ALA A 34 -12.60 5.59 -4.92
C ALA A 34 -11.53 4.87 -4.08
N LEU A 35 -10.81 3.92 -4.68
CA LEU A 35 -9.68 3.23 -4.04
C LEU A 35 -8.61 4.22 -3.58
N ARG A 36 -8.26 5.20 -4.43
CA ARG A 36 -7.28 6.25 -4.09
C ARG A 36 -7.76 7.09 -2.91
N ARG A 37 -9.04 7.46 -2.85
CA ARG A 37 -9.59 8.20 -1.70
C ARG A 37 -9.47 7.40 -0.40
N GLN A 38 -9.78 6.10 -0.45
CA GLN A 38 -9.63 5.22 0.71
C GLN A 38 -8.18 5.13 1.16
N ALA A 39 -7.25 4.84 0.23
CA ALA A 39 -5.83 4.75 0.53
C ALA A 39 -5.24 6.05 1.11
N LEU A 40 -5.71 7.22 0.63
CA LEU A 40 -5.31 8.52 1.17
C LEU A 40 -5.85 8.73 2.59
N ALA A 41 -7.10 8.38 2.87
CA ALA A 41 -7.67 8.50 4.22
C ALA A 41 -6.93 7.59 5.22
N ASP A 42 -6.60 6.36 4.82
CA ASP A 42 -5.84 5.43 5.65
C ASP A 42 -4.39 5.91 5.86
N ALA A 43 -3.76 6.47 4.82
CA ALA A 43 -2.44 7.09 4.92
C ALA A 43 -2.44 8.30 5.86
N GLU A 44 -3.45 9.18 5.76
CA GLU A 44 -3.62 10.32 6.67
C GLU A 44 -3.78 9.86 8.12
N ALA A 45 -4.52 8.78 8.36
CA ALA A 45 -4.65 8.22 9.70
C ALA A 45 -3.32 7.68 10.25
N LEU A 46 -2.53 6.96 9.43
CA LEU A 46 -1.22 6.45 9.82
C LEU A 46 -0.23 7.57 10.12
N VAL A 47 -0.17 8.59 9.27
CA VAL A 47 0.67 9.78 9.46
C VAL A 47 0.25 10.55 10.72
N SER A 48 -1.06 10.79 10.90
CA SER A 48 -1.59 11.47 12.09
C SER A 48 -1.38 10.66 13.38
N GLY A 49 -1.29 9.33 13.26
CA GLY A 49 -0.94 8.41 14.35
C GLY A 49 0.55 8.37 14.70
N GLY A 50 1.41 9.11 13.96
CA GLY A 50 2.84 9.21 14.24
C GLY A 50 3.72 8.22 13.48
N CYS A 51 3.25 7.63 12.38
CA CYS A 51 4.13 6.86 11.49
C CYS A 51 5.11 7.80 10.75
N ASP A 52 6.39 7.46 10.75
CA ASP A 52 7.44 8.20 10.05
C ASP A 52 7.49 7.87 8.55
N ALA A 53 7.03 6.68 8.17
CA ALA A 53 6.94 6.22 6.80
C ALA A 53 5.77 5.25 6.60
N LEU A 54 5.44 5.01 5.32
CA LEU A 54 4.40 4.08 4.91
C LEU A 54 5.01 2.96 4.06
N LEU A 55 4.63 1.73 4.35
CA LEU A 55 4.84 0.56 3.49
C LEU A 55 3.52 0.29 2.74
N VAL A 56 3.50 0.54 1.43
CA VAL A 56 2.30 0.32 0.60
C VAL A 56 2.32 -1.09 0.03
N GLU A 57 1.23 -1.83 0.22
CA GLU A 57 1.12 -3.22 -0.22
C GLU A 57 -0.14 -3.44 -1.07
N ASN A 58 0.01 -4.15 -2.20
CA ASN A 58 -1.11 -4.62 -3.01
C ASN A 58 -1.76 -5.88 -2.37
N ALA A 59 -2.26 -5.76 -1.14
CA ALA A 59 -2.62 -6.89 -0.30
C ALA A 59 -3.95 -7.57 -0.68
N ASN A 60 -4.85 -6.85 -1.35
CA ASN A 60 -6.20 -7.33 -1.68
C ASN A 60 -6.40 -7.67 -3.17
N ASP A 61 -5.30 -7.81 -3.90
CA ASP A 61 -5.33 -8.34 -5.26
C ASP A 61 -5.50 -9.85 -5.20
N ASP A 62 -6.66 -10.37 -5.61
CA ASP A 62 -6.78 -11.78 -5.91
C ASP A 62 -6.47 -12.01 -7.39
N ARG A 63 -5.46 -12.83 -7.65
CA ARG A 63 -5.29 -13.40 -8.97
C ARG A 63 -6.30 -14.52 -9.05
N GLY A 64 -7.38 -14.31 -9.80
CA GLY A 64 -8.33 -15.38 -10.10
C GLY A 64 -7.54 -16.62 -10.54
N HIS A 65 -7.71 -17.72 -9.81
CA HIS A 65 -7.04 -19.02 -9.89
C HIS A 65 -6.16 -19.33 -11.12
N GLU A 66 -5.01 -18.67 -11.32
CA GLU A 66 -3.91 -19.17 -12.15
C GLU A 66 -2.58 -18.64 -11.61
N ASP A 67 -1.85 -19.51 -10.91
CA ASP A 67 -0.49 -19.30 -10.42
C ASP A 67 0.49 -19.09 -11.59
N ARG A 68 0.58 -17.86 -12.09
CA ARG A 68 1.76 -17.38 -12.81
C ARG A 68 2.23 -16.05 -12.26
N VAL A 69 3.30 -16.12 -11.47
CA VAL A 69 4.15 -14.97 -11.16
C VAL A 69 5.40 -15.09 -12.06
N GLY A 70 5.33 -14.51 -13.26
CA GLY A 70 6.46 -14.45 -14.21
C GLY A 70 6.08 -13.62 -15.45
N PRO A 71 7.05 -12.96 -16.12
CA PRO A 71 6.77 -12.17 -17.32
C PRO A 71 6.27 -13.06 -18.46
N ALA A 72 5.46 -12.47 -19.35
CA ALA A 72 4.97 -13.08 -20.58
C ALA A 72 6.08 -13.32 -21.60
#